data_AF-A0A6B3F7F2-F1
#
_entry.id   AF-A0A6B3F7F2-F1
#
_cell.length_a   1.000
_cell.length_b   1.000
_cell.length_c   1.000
_cell.angle_alpha   90.00
_cell.angle_beta   90.00
_cell.angle_gamma   90.00
#
_symmetry.space_group_name_H-M   'P 1'
#
loop_
_entity.id
_entity.type
_entity.pdbx_description
1 polymer ?
#
loop_
_entity_poly.entity_id
_entity_poly.type
_entity_poly.pdbx_seq_one_letter_code
_entity_poly.pdbx_strand_id
1 'polypeptide(L)'
;RADRPRAADLLTDDSGHGSFTDSQYVLVHAAALVFCAVRLARRPEQLPDLPWALAVLALVSAATYLAGKATEGGGPVIHSVVRTREAGDLDAPIRTGDDIEIRGAGFLPAGAETPQALVRMAVRIGQVQVHVPLIPVPGGFT
;
A
#
# COMPACT_ATOMS: atom_id res chain seq x y z
N ARG A 1 12.54 5.16 -10.75
CA ARG A 1 11.88 6.44 -10.43
C ARG A 1 10.48 6.06 -10.00
N ALA A 2 10.03 6.40 -8.79
CA ALA A 2 8.64 6.17 -8.42
C ALA A 2 7.75 6.95 -9.42
N ASP A 3 6.77 6.27 -9.99
CA ASP A 3 5.81 6.93 -10.86
C ASP A 3 5.04 7.98 -10.05
N ARG A 4 4.75 9.12 -10.67
CA ARG A 4 3.90 10.13 -10.03
C ARG A 4 2.48 9.59 -9.91
N PRO A 5 1.75 9.91 -8.84
CA PRO A 5 0.35 9.50 -8.69
C PRO A 5 -0.47 10.00 -9.88
N ARG A 6 -1.24 9.10 -10.48
CA ARG A 6 -2.09 9.36 -11.65
C ARG A 6 -3.55 9.17 -11.24
N ALA A 7 -4.46 9.85 -11.93
CA ALA A 7 -5.89 9.66 -11.71
C ALA A 7 -6.35 8.22 -11.98
N ALA A 8 -5.65 7.51 -12.89
CA ALA A 8 -5.91 6.11 -13.18
C ALA A 8 -5.67 5.20 -11.95
N ASP A 9 -4.79 5.60 -11.04
CA ASP A 9 -4.45 4.83 -9.83
C ASP A 9 -5.66 4.71 -8.87
N LEU A 10 -6.68 5.56 -9.04
CA LEU A 10 -7.95 5.45 -8.29
C LEU A 10 -8.84 4.29 -8.77
N LEU A 11 -8.55 3.75 -9.96
CA LEU A 11 -9.34 2.71 -10.63
C LEU A 11 -8.58 1.40 -10.77
N THR A 12 -7.32 1.36 -10.35
CA THR A 12 -6.43 0.23 -10.54
C THR A 12 -5.88 -0.29 -9.22
N ASP A 13 -5.65 -1.58 -9.14
CA ASP A 13 -4.88 -2.20 -8.07
C ASP A 13 -3.40 -1.79 -8.11
N ASP A 14 -2.63 -2.21 -7.10
CA ASP A 14 -1.20 -1.93 -6.99
C ASP A 14 -0.36 -2.54 -8.14
N SER A 15 -0.92 -3.49 -8.89
CA SER A 15 -0.32 -4.07 -10.09
C SER A 15 -0.69 -3.34 -11.37
N GLY A 16 -1.53 -2.30 -11.29
CA GLY A 16 -2.02 -1.51 -12.42
C GLY A 16 -3.18 -2.15 -13.19
N HIS A 17 -3.79 -3.23 -12.68
CA HIS A 17 -4.99 -3.82 -13.27
C HIS A 17 -6.24 -3.09 -12.76
N GLY A 18 -7.30 -3.01 -13.58
CA GLY A 18 -8.56 -2.41 -13.14
C GLY A 18 -9.13 -3.13 -11.92
N SER A 19 -9.35 -2.39 -10.83
CA SER A 19 -9.91 -2.90 -9.58
C SER A 19 -11.42 -2.59 -9.53
N PHE A 20 -12.23 -3.65 -9.38
CA PHE A 20 -13.68 -3.50 -9.29
C PHE A 20 -14.09 -2.76 -8.02
N THR A 21 -13.49 -3.09 -6.87
CA THR A 21 -13.80 -2.44 -5.58
C THR A 21 -13.43 -0.97 -5.61
N ASP A 22 -12.30 -0.61 -6.22
CA ASP A 22 -11.82 0.77 -6.27
C ASP A 22 -12.67 1.59 -7.24
N SER A 23 -12.98 1.03 -8.42
CA SER A 23 -13.87 1.66 -9.40
C SER A 23 -15.28 1.86 -8.85
N GLN A 24 -15.86 0.85 -8.21
CA GLN A 24 -17.21 0.92 -7.62
C GLN A 24 -17.26 1.98 -6.51
N TYR A 25 -16.24 2.01 -5.65
CA TYR A 25 -16.11 2.99 -4.58
C TYR A 25 -16.06 4.43 -5.11
N VAL A 26 -15.16 4.69 -6.07
CA VAL A 26 -14.98 6.02 -6.67
C VAL A 26 -16.26 6.48 -7.37
N LEU A 27 -16.89 5.62 -8.16
CA LEU A 27 -18.10 5.99 -8.90
C LEU A 27 -19.28 6.33 -7.97
N VAL A 28 -19.52 5.50 -6.95
CA VAL A 28 -20.63 5.72 -5.99
C VAL A 28 -20.42 7.01 -5.21
N HIS A 29 -19.21 7.25 -4.70
CA HIS A 29 -18.92 8.44 -3.90
C HIS A 29 -18.88 9.71 -4.76
N ALA A 30 -18.39 9.64 -6.00
CA ALA A 30 -18.44 10.75 -6.94
C ALA A 30 -19.89 11.14 -7.27
N ALA A 31 -20.77 10.17 -7.52
CA ALA A 31 -22.19 10.43 -7.75
C ALA A 31 -22.87 11.07 -6.53
N ALA A 32 -22.55 10.61 -5.32
CA ALA A 32 -23.05 11.21 -4.08
C ALA A 32 -22.57 12.66 -3.89
N LEU A 33 -21.30 12.94 -4.18
CA LEU A 33 -20.73 14.30 -4.14
C LEU A 33 -21.40 15.23 -5.15
N VAL A 34 -21.58 14.78 -6.40
CA VAL A 34 -22.28 15.56 -7.44
C VAL A 34 -23.71 15.85 -7.00
N PHE A 35 -24.42 14.86 -6.45
CA PHE A 35 -25.77 15.05 -5.92
C PHE A 35 -25.80 16.13 -4.83
N CYS A 36 -24.92 16.04 -3.83
CA CYS A 36 -24.82 17.02 -2.76
C CYS A 36 -24.48 18.42 -3.28
N ALA A 37 -23.53 18.53 -4.22
CA ALA A 37 -23.12 19.79 -4.82
C ALA A 37 -24.27 20.46 -5.58
N VAL A 38 -25.03 19.69 -6.38
CA VAL A 38 -26.21 20.20 -7.11
C VAL A 38 -27.29 20.67 -6.15
N ARG A 39 -27.54 19.93 -5.06
CA ARG A 39 -28.52 20.30 -4.04
C ARG A 39 -28.12 21.57 -3.30
N LEU A 40 -26.87 21.67 -2.89
CA LEU A 40 -26.32 22.85 -2.23
C LEU A 40 -26.34 24.07 -3.15
N ALA A 41 -25.96 23.92 -4.42
CA ALA A 41 -26.01 25.02 -5.38
C ALA A 41 -27.44 25.54 -5.64
N ARG A 42 -28.45 24.67 -5.52
CA ARG A 42 -29.87 25.05 -5.66
C ARG A 42 -30.46 25.67 -4.39
N ARG A 43 -29.91 25.36 -3.22
CA ARG A 43 -30.37 25.84 -1.90
C ARG A 43 -29.18 26.04 -0.96
N PRO A 44 -28.37 27.10 -1.17
CA PRO A 44 -27.11 27.28 -0.44
C PRO A 44 -27.29 27.50 1.06
N GLU A 45 -28.45 27.98 1.49
CA GLU A 45 -28.82 28.20 2.88
C GLU A 45 -29.23 26.92 3.64
N GLN A 46 -29.34 25.78 2.95
CA GLN A 46 -29.74 24.50 3.54
C GLN A 46 -28.68 23.43 3.29
N LEU A 47 -28.36 22.65 4.33
CA LEU A 47 -27.57 21.43 4.16
C LEU A 47 -28.30 20.46 3.22
N PRO A 48 -27.59 19.81 2.27
CA PRO A 48 -28.21 18.85 1.37
C PRO A 48 -28.83 17.69 2.14
N ASP A 49 -30.15 17.54 2.01
CA ASP A 49 -30.82 16.33 2.49
C ASP A 49 -30.49 15.16 1.54
N LEU A 50 -29.73 14.19 2.05
CA LEU A 50 -29.24 13.05 1.28
C LEU A 50 -30.26 11.91 1.34
N PRO A 51 -30.76 11.41 0.20
CA PRO A 51 -31.68 10.28 0.19
C PRO A 51 -31.09 9.08 0.92
N TRP A 52 -31.86 8.46 1.81
CA TRP A 52 -31.43 7.30 2.58
C TRP A 52 -30.89 6.16 1.70
N ALA A 53 -31.52 5.93 0.54
CA ALA A 53 -31.05 4.93 -0.43
C ALA A 53 -29.62 5.21 -0.91
N LEU A 54 -29.28 6.48 -1.17
CA LEU A 54 -27.94 6.88 -1.59
C LEU A 54 -26.93 6.78 -0.44
N ALA A 55 -27.34 7.13 0.78
CA ALA A 55 -26.53 6.97 1.98
C ALA A 55 -26.19 5.48 2.23
N VAL A 56 -27.19 4.60 2.19
CA VAL A 56 -27.00 3.15 2.33
C VAL A 56 -26.10 2.60 1.23
N LEU A 57 -26.29 3.02 -0.02
CA LEU A 57 -25.44 2.58 -1.13
C LEU A 57 -23.98 2.99 -0.92
N ALA A 58 -23.72 4.23 -0.49
CA ALA A 58 -22.37 4.70 -0.18
C ALA A 58 -21.74 3.91 0.98
N LEU A 59 -22.51 3.61 2.03
CA LEU A 59 -22.04 2.80 3.15
C LEU A 59 -21.68 1.37 2.74
N VAL A 60 -22.54 0.71 1.95
CA VAL A 60 -22.27 -0.63 1.43
C VAL A 60 -21.04 -0.62 0.52
N SER A 61 -20.93 0.38 -0.36
CA SER A 61 -19.75 0.58 -1.21
C SER A 61 -18.46 0.73 -0.40
N ALA A 62 -18.47 1.55 0.65
CA ALA A 62 -17.32 1.72 1.53
C ALA A 62 -16.97 0.42 2.27
N ALA A 63 -17.97 -0.32 2.76
CA ALA A 63 -17.76 -1.61 3.41
C ALA A 63 -17.16 -2.65 2.44
N THR A 64 -17.64 -2.72 1.20
CA THR A 64 -17.09 -3.61 0.16
C THR A 64 -15.65 -3.23 -0.19
N TYR A 65 -15.35 -1.94 -0.33
CA TYR A 65 -13.98 -1.48 -0.56
C TYR A 65 -13.05 -1.86 0.59
N LEU A 66 -13.46 -1.63 1.84
CA LEU A 66 -12.68 -2.00 3.02
C LEU A 66 -12.45 -3.51 3.12
N ALA A 67 -13.47 -4.32 2.80
CA ALA A 67 -13.33 -5.77 2.76
C ALA A 67 -12.32 -6.21 1.68
N GLY A 68 -12.37 -5.62 0.49
CA GLY A 68 -11.38 -5.85 -0.57
C GLY A 68 -9.97 -5.51 -0.11
N LYS A 69 -9.77 -4.29 0.41
CA LYS A 69 -8.46 -3.84 0.92
C LYS A 69 -7.94 -4.71 2.08
N ALA A 70 -8.82 -5.22 2.94
CA ALA A 70 -8.43 -6.15 3.99
C ALA A 70 -7.94 -7.50 3.45
N THR A 71 -8.42 -7.92 2.27
CA THR A 71 -8.01 -9.19 1.64
C THR A 71 -6.78 -9.06 0.73
N GLU A 72 -6.47 -7.86 0.23
CA GLU A 72 -5.34 -7.65 -0.69
C GLU A 72 -3.98 -7.97 -0.06
N GLY A 73 -3.84 -7.86 1.28
CA GLY A 73 -2.59 -8.15 1.99
C GLY A 73 -1.51 -7.12 1.66
N GLY A 74 -0.94 -6.48 2.68
CA GLY A 74 0.08 -5.44 2.45
C GLY A 74 1.28 -6.01 1.69
N GLY A 75 1.54 -5.48 0.49
CA GLY A 75 2.77 -5.77 -0.24
C GLY A 75 4.02 -5.33 0.55
N PRO A 76 5.21 -5.84 0.22
CA PRO A 76 6.44 -5.45 0.88
C PRO A 76 6.72 -3.96 0.70
N VAL A 77 6.87 -3.23 1.81
CA VAL A 77 7.19 -1.80 1.81
C VAL A 77 8.59 -1.59 2.38
N ILE A 78 9.47 -0.97 1.58
CA ILE A 78 10.79 -0.54 2.04
C ILE A 78 10.68 0.86 2.62
N HIS A 79 10.97 1.03 3.92
CA HIS A 79 11.00 2.33 4.58
C HIS A 79 12.37 2.99 4.50
N SER A 80 13.44 2.20 4.68
CA SER A 80 14.80 2.73 4.58
C SER A 80 15.80 1.65 4.17
N VAL A 81 16.85 2.09 3.50
CA VAL A 81 18.03 1.28 3.19
C VAL A 81 19.22 2.01 3.78
N VAL A 82 19.89 1.38 4.74
CA VAL A 82 21.02 1.98 5.46
C VAL A 82 22.23 1.06 5.37
N ARG A 83 23.43 1.63 5.51
CA ARG A 83 24.65 0.83 5.73
C ARG A 83 24.57 0.19 7.11
N THR A 84 24.85 -1.11 7.22
CA THR A 84 24.99 -1.79 8.52
C THR A 84 26.20 -1.20 9.23
N ARG A 85 26.03 -0.76 10.49
CA ARG A 85 27.11 -0.11 11.27
C ARG A 85 27.40 -0.89 12.54
N GLU A 86 28.67 -0.98 12.89
CA GLU A 86 29.10 -1.22 14.26
C GLU A 86 29.16 0.11 15.03
N ALA A 87 29.07 0.06 16.36
CA ALA A 87 29.10 1.27 17.17
C ALA A 87 30.44 2.00 17.01
N GLY A 88 30.41 3.23 16.49
CA GLY A 88 31.59 4.09 16.28
C GLY A 88 31.87 4.46 14.82
N ASP A 89 31.13 3.89 13.88
CA ASP A 89 31.36 4.12 12.45
C ASP A 89 30.82 5.48 11.97
N LEU A 90 31.63 6.19 11.17
CA LEU A 90 31.27 7.51 10.61
C LEU A 90 30.24 7.38 9.49
N ASP A 91 29.44 8.43 9.31
CA ASP A 91 28.48 8.47 8.20
C ASP A 91 29.23 8.55 6.86
N ALA A 92 28.94 7.61 5.96
CA ALA A 92 29.61 7.49 4.67
C ALA A 92 28.61 7.02 3.60
N PRO A 93 28.79 7.44 2.33
CA PRO A 93 27.99 6.93 1.22
C PRO A 93 28.09 5.40 1.11
N ILE A 94 26.98 4.76 0.74
CA ILE A 94 26.93 3.32 0.45
C ILE A 94 27.75 3.05 -0.82
N ARG A 95 28.67 2.08 -0.74
CA ARG A 95 29.51 1.61 -1.83
C ARG A 95 29.26 0.13 -2.11
N THR A 96 29.65 -0.33 -3.29
CA THR A 96 29.62 -1.75 -3.63
C THR A 96 30.51 -2.54 -2.67
N GLY A 97 29.98 -3.61 -2.09
CA GLY A 97 30.65 -4.42 -1.09
C GLY A 97 30.36 -4.02 0.36
N ASP A 98 29.63 -2.92 0.58
CA ASP A 98 29.13 -2.59 1.92
C ASP A 98 27.95 -3.50 2.30
N ASP A 99 27.93 -3.93 3.56
CA ASP A 99 26.76 -4.53 4.16
C ASP A 99 25.67 -3.48 4.37
N ILE A 100 24.44 -3.84 4.01
CA ILE A 100 23.29 -2.95 4.11
C ILE A 100 22.15 -3.62 4.88
N GLU A 101 21.41 -2.81 5.61
CA GLU A 101 20.19 -3.18 6.30
C GLU A 101 19.01 -2.55 5.57
N ILE A 102 18.03 -3.38 5.18
CA ILE A 102 16.79 -2.95 4.56
C ILE A 102 15.70 -3.04 5.61
N ARG A 103 15.16 -1.88 6.00
CA ARG A 103 14.08 -1.79 7.00
C ARG A 103 12.77 -1.52 6.30
N GLY A 104 11.74 -2.24 6.73
CA GLY A 104 10.44 -2.18 6.10
C GLY A 104 9.44 -3.10 6.78
N ALA A 105 8.32 -3.33 6.11
CA ALA A 105 7.25 -4.20 6.54
C ALA A 105 6.80 -5.12 5.39
N GLY A 106 6.23 -6.27 5.72
CA GLY A 106 5.67 -7.19 4.72
C GLY A 106 6.69 -7.87 3.81
N PHE A 107 7.98 -7.93 4.20
CA PHE A 107 9.01 -8.64 3.43
C PHE A 107 8.79 -10.15 3.39
N LEU A 108 8.05 -10.67 4.36
CA LEU A 108 7.66 -12.07 4.43
C LEU A 108 6.16 -12.21 4.22
N PRO A 109 5.72 -13.19 3.39
CA PRO A 109 4.31 -13.54 3.31
C PRO A 109 3.77 -13.94 4.69
N ALA A 110 2.51 -13.60 4.98
CA ALA A 110 1.85 -14.08 6.19
C ALA A 110 1.89 -15.61 6.26
N GLY A 111 2.39 -16.17 7.37
CA GLY A 111 2.57 -17.62 7.55
C GLY A 111 3.86 -18.21 6.97
N ALA A 112 4.79 -17.40 6.48
CA ALA A 112 6.11 -17.83 6.04
C ALA A 112 7.06 -18.14 7.23
N GLU A 113 6.69 -19.10 8.07
CA GLU A 113 7.53 -19.55 9.21
C GLU A 113 8.54 -20.63 8.81
N THR A 114 8.38 -21.21 7.61
CA THR A 114 9.25 -22.30 7.14
C THR A 114 10.50 -21.76 6.46
N PRO A 115 11.70 -22.35 6.70
CA PRO A 115 12.95 -21.92 6.08
C PRO A 115 12.88 -21.81 4.55
N GLN A 116 12.08 -22.65 3.90
CA GLN A 116 11.89 -22.66 2.45
C GLN A 116 11.17 -21.42 1.92
N ALA A 117 10.30 -20.79 2.72
CA ALA A 117 9.62 -19.56 2.35
C ALA A 117 10.55 -18.34 2.45
N LEU A 118 11.48 -18.35 3.42
CA LEU A 118 12.47 -17.30 3.66
C LEU A 118 13.50 -17.20 2.52
N VAL A 119 13.92 -18.34 1.97
CA VAL A 119 14.89 -18.43 0.86
C VAL A 119 14.32 -17.86 -0.46
N ARG A 120 13.02 -17.62 -0.57
CA ARG A 120 12.44 -17.04 -1.80
C ARG A 120 12.55 -15.53 -1.86
N MET A 121 12.94 -14.86 -0.77
CA MET A 121 13.11 -13.41 -0.81
C MET A 121 14.37 -13.05 -1.60
N ALA A 122 14.17 -12.22 -2.62
CA ALA A 122 15.24 -11.62 -3.41
C ALA A 122 15.09 -10.11 -3.38
N VAL A 123 16.21 -9.41 -3.25
CA VAL A 123 16.26 -7.96 -3.39
C VAL A 123 17.02 -7.63 -4.68
N ARG A 124 16.46 -6.72 -5.47
CA ARG A 124 17.13 -6.19 -6.66
C ARG A 124 17.53 -4.73 -6.44
N ILE A 125 18.84 -4.47 -6.48
CA ILE A 125 19.40 -3.12 -6.37
C ILE A 125 19.92 -2.73 -7.76
N GLY A 126 19.18 -1.85 -8.44
CA GLY A 126 19.45 -1.53 -9.84
C GLY A 126 19.23 -2.74 -10.76
N GLN A 127 20.28 -3.17 -11.47
CA GLN A 127 20.27 -4.37 -12.32
C GLN A 127 20.84 -5.61 -11.61
N VAL A 128 21.28 -5.49 -10.36
CA VAL A 128 21.91 -6.59 -9.62
C VAL A 128 20.87 -7.25 -8.72
N GLN A 129 20.68 -8.56 -8.91
CA GLN A 129 19.85 -9.37 -8.03
C GLN A 129 20.74 -10.02 -6.96
N VAL A 130 20.42 -9.77 -5.69
CA VAL A 130 21.17 -10.29 -4.54
C VAL A 130 20.22 -11.18 -3.72
N HIS A 131 20.70 -12.38 -3.39
CA HIS A 131 20.02 -13.24 -2.43
C HIS A 131 20.32 -12.74 -1.03
N VAL A 132 19.28 -12.44 -0.25
CA VAL A 132 19.46 -11.86 1.08
C VAL A 132 19.42 -12.99 2.11
N PRO A 133 20.55 -13.32 2.78
CA PRO A 133 20.52 -14.25 3.90
C PRO A 133 19.74 -13.60 5.04
N LEU A 134 18.59 -14.16 5.36
CA LEU A 134 17.81 -13.70 6.49
C LEU A 134 18.45 -14.20 7.79
N ILE A 135 18.98 -13.26 8.57
CA ILE A 135 19.53 -13.53 9.90
C ILE A 135 18.41 -13.35 10.93
N PRO A 136 17.93 -14.43 11.59
CA PRO A 136 16.88 -14.31 12.60
C PRO A 136 17.38 -13.52 13.81
N VAL A 137 16.53 -12.67 14.36
CA VAL A 137 16.75 -12.04 15.68
C VAL A 137 16.26 -12.98 16.79
N PRO A 138 16.70 -12.80 18.06
CA PRO A 138 16.13 -13.53 19.18
C PRO A 138 14.61 -13.33 19.24
N GLY A 139 13.84 -14.39 18.99
CA GLY A 139 12.38 -14.31 18.80
C GLY A 139 11.88 -14.75 17.41
N GLY A 140 12.78 -14.97 16.43
CA GLY A 140 12.45 -15.47 15.10
C GLY A 140 12.31 -14.35 14.05
N PHE A 141 11.53 -14.60 13.00
CA PHE A 141 11.18 -13.62 11.97
C PHE A 141 9.77 -13.08 12.27
N THR A 142 9.68 -12.08 13.15
CA THR A 142 8.41 -11.44 13.53
C THR A 142 8.13 -10.20 12.70
#